data_AF-A0A3P8L2E1-F1
#
_entry.id   AF-A0A3P8L2E1-F1
#
_cell.length_a   1.000
_cell.length_b   1.000
_cell.length_c   1.000
_cell.angle_alpha   90.00
_cell.angle_beta   90.00
_cell.angle_gamma   90.00
#
_symmetry.space_group_name_H-M   'P 1'
#
loop_
_entity.id
_entity.type
_entity.pdbx_description
1 polymer ?
#
loop_
_entity_poly.entity_id
_entity_poly.type
_entity_poly.pdbx_seq_one_letter_code
_entity_poly.pdbx_strand_id
1 'polypeptide(L)'
;MDVKVGSGAFMPTYELSAALAEAIVGVSNGAGVRTTALLTDMNQVLASSAGNAVEVREAVRFLTGEYRNPRLFDVTMALCVEMLISGKLAQDDADARAKLQAVLDNGKAAEVFGRMVAAQKGPNDFVENYDKYLPDRDAEQGGLCRRRRVCR
;
A
#
# COMPACT_ATOMS: atom_id res chain seq x y z
N MET A 1 2.45 -5.81 -10.46
CA MET A 1 3.59 -6.14 -9.57
C MET A 1 4.25 -4.85 -9.13
N ASP A 2 4.54 -4.71 -7.84
CA ASP A 2 5.22 -3.54 -7.30
C ASP A 2 6.69 -3.88 -7.07
N VAL A 3 7.58 -3.39 -7.94
CA VAL A 3 9.01 -3.63 -7.84
C VAL A 3 9.68 -2.40 -7.25
N LYS A 4 10.27 -2.57 -6.07
CA LYS A 4 10.87 -1.48 -5.31
C LYS A 4 12.21 -1.08 -5.90
N VAL A 5 12.48 0.23 -5.92
CA VAL A 5 13.77 0.81 -6.35
C VAL A 5 14.34 1.72 -5.26
N GLY A 6 15.66 1.73 -5.09
CA GLY A 6 16.34 2.60 -4.13
C GLY A 6 17.01 1.84 -2.97
N SER A 7 17.45 2.59 -1.96
CA SER A 7 18.32 2.08 -0.89
C SER A 7 17.70 0.97 -0.02
N GLY A 8 16.38 0.89 0.07
CA GLY A 8 15.65 -0.17 0.76
C GLY A 8 15.15 -1.30 -0.15
N ALA A 9 15.45 -1.24 -1.46
CA ALA A 9 14.98 -2.23 -2.42
C ALA A 9 15.77 -3.54 -2.35
N PHE A 10 15.13 -4.61 -2.86
CA PHE A 10 15.77 -5.92 -2.98
C PHE A 10 16.89 -5.94 -4.03
N MET A 11 16.66 -5.30 -5.18
CA MET A 11 17.66 -5.22 -6.25
C MET A 11 18.61 -4.04 -5.99
N PRO A 12 19.92 -4.21 -6.21
CA PRO A 12 20.90 -3.20 -5.83
C PRO A 12 20.95 -2.00 -6.79
N THR A 13 20.44 -2.14 -8.01
CA THR A 13 20.40 -1.05 -9.00
C THR A 13 19.03 -0.94 -9.65
N TYR A 14 18.79 0.23 -10.25
CA TYR A 14 17.55 0.50 -10.98
C TYR A 14 17.39 -0.43 -12.18
N GLU A 15 18.46 -0.65 -12.93
CA GLU A 15 18.47 -1.48 -14.15
C GLU A 15 18.10 -2.93 -13.83
N LEU A 16 18.63 -3.45 -12.72
CA LEU A 16 18.30 -4.79 -12.24
C LEU A 16 16.87 -4.89 -11.73
N SER A 17 16.33 -3.82 -11.14
CA SER A 17 14.92 -3.75 -10.74
C SER A 17 14.01 -3.75 -11.97
N ALA A 18 14.35 -2.99 -13.02
CA ALA A 18 13.64 -2.97 -14.28
C ALA A 18 13.67 -4.34 -14.97
N ALA A 19 14.84 -4.98 -15.05
CA ALA A 19 14.98 -6.32 -15.60
C ALA A 19 14.14 -7.37 -14.85
N LEU A 20 14.08 -7.28 -13.51
CA LEU A 20 13.22 -8.15 -12.69
C LEU A 20 11.73 -7.91 -13.01
N ALA A 21 11.32 -6.65 -13.11
CA ALA A 21 9.94 -6.29 -13.44
C ALA A 21 9.53 -6.84 -14.81
N GLU A 22 10.39 -6.66 -15.83
CA GLU A 22 10.17 -7.17 -17.19
C GLU A 22 10.06 -8.70 -17.20
N ALA A 23 10.95 -9.41 -16.48
CA ALA A 23 10.90 -10.86 -16.39
C ALA A 23 9.59 -11.37 -15.77
N ILE A 24 9.15 -10.76 -14.65
CA ILE A 24 7.89 -11.14 -13.99
C ILE A 24 6.69 -10.89 -14.91
N VAL A 25 6.65 -9.75 -15.58
CA VAL A 25 5.59 -9.38 -16.53
C VAL A 25 5.56 -10.36 -17.68
N GLY A 26 6.71 -10.69 -18.28
CA GLY A 26 6.82 -11.63 -19.39
C GLY A 26 6.30 -13.02 -19.02
N VAL A 27 6.75 -13.58 -17.90
CA VAL A 27 6.31 -14.90 -17.42
C VAL A 27 4.82 -14.91 -17.08
N SER A 28 4.33 -13.89 -16.37
CA SER A 28 2.94 -13.84 -15.94
C SER A 28 1.96 -13.73 -17.11
N ASN A 29 2.27 -12.88 -18.10
CA ASN A 29 1.45 -12.78 -19.31
C ASN A 29 1.56 -14.04 -20.16
N GLY A 30 2.73 -14.68 -20.21
CA GLY A 30 2.91 -16.00 -20.83
C GLY A 30 2.06 -17.10 -20.17
N ALA A 31 1.81 -16.99 -18.86
CA ALA A 31 0.92 -17.87 -18.11
C ALA A 31 -0.57 -17.50 -18.22
N GLY A 32 -0.93 -16.49 -19.00
CA GLY A 32 -2.32 -16.04 -19.21
C GLY A 32 -2.86 -15.09 -18.15
N VAL A 33 -2.03 -14.62 -17.22
CA VAL A 33 -2.42 -13.61 -16.22
C VAL A 33 -2.00 -12.24 -16.77
N ARG A 34 -2.99 -11.36 -17.00
CA ARG A 34 -2.70 -9.99 -17.44
C ARG A 34 -2.00 -9.23 -16.32
N THR A 35 -0.71 -9.01 -16.50
CA THR A 35 0.15 -8.45 -15.45
C THR A 35 0.92 -7.25 -15.97
N THR A 36 0.90 -6.17 -15.21
CA THR A 36 1.77 -4.99 -15.37
C THR A 36 2.69 -4.86 -14.16
N ALA A 37 3.75 -4.06 -14.26
CA ALA A 37 4.64 -3.78 -13.15
C ALA A 37 4.94 -2.28 -13.04
N LEU A 38 5.02 -1.79 -11.79
CA LEU A 38 5.41 -0.43 -11.46
C LEU A 38 6.74 -0.47 -10.70
N LEU A 39 7.65 0.43 -11.05
CA LEU A 39 8.88 0.67 -10.31
C LEU A 39 8.63 1.79 -9.30
N THR A 40 8.62 1.49 -8.00
CA THR A 40 8.22 2.46 -6.96
C THR A 40 9.35 2.75 -5.96
N ASP A 41 9.44 4.01 -5.54
CA ASP A 41 10.51 4.52 -4.69
C ASP A 41 10.49 3.90 -3.28
N MET A 42 11.65 3.41 -2.85
CA MET A 42 11.93 2.86 -1.53
C MET A 42 13.23 3.43 -0.95
N ASN A 43 13.60 4.67 -1.31
CA ASN A 43 14.73 5.37 -0.68
C ASN A 43 14.44 5.87 0.74
N GLN A 44 13.17 5.83 1.15
CA GLN A 44 12.68 6.21 2.47
C GLN A 44 11.39 5.43 2.77
N VAL A 45 10.96 5.40 4.03
CA VAL A 45 9.67 4.81 4.44
C VAL A 45 8.55 5.41 3.59
N LEU A 46 7.66 4.56 3.07
CA LEU A 46 6.58 5.00 2.19
C LEU A 46 5.44 5.63 2.99
N ALA A 47 5.03 4.96 4.06
CA ALA A 47 4.08 5.46 5.04
C ALA A 47 4.72 6.47 6.01
N SER A 48 3.90 7.10 6.84
CA SER A 48 4.36 7.95 7.94
C SER A 48 4.81 7.12 9.17
N SER A 49 4.48 5.84 9.20
CA SER A 49 4.84 4.88 10.25
C SER A 49 5.63 3.69 9.70
N ALA A 50 6.34 3.02 10.62
CA ALA A 50 7.01 1.75 10.36
C ALA A 50 6.88 0.86 11.62
N GLY A 51 6.41 -0.36 11.43
CA GLY A 51 6.12 -1.35 12.47
C GLY A 51 4.69 -1.91 12.38
N ASN A 52 4.42 -3.02 13.06
CA ASN A 52 3.20 -3.80 12.86
C ASN A 52 1.89 -3.04 13.17
N ALA A 53 1.64 -2.73 14.45
CA ALA A 53 0.37 -2.14 14.88
C ALA A 53 0.19 -0.69 14.39
N VAL A 54 1.28 0.06 14.27
CA VAL A 54 1.23 1.45 13.80
C VAL A 54 0.90 1.57 12.32
N GLU A 55 1.38 0.63 11.49
CA GLU A 55 1.02 0.59 10.07
C GLU A 55 -0.45 0.19 9.89
N VAL A 56 -0.96 -0.75 10.70
CA VAL A 56 -2.39 -1.10 10.68
C VAL A 56 -3.25 0.10 11.09
N ARG A 57 -2.84 0.85 12.12
CA ARG A 57 -3.50 2.09 12.52
C ARG A 57 -3.51 3.11 11.39
N GLU A 58 -2.38 3.31 10.72
CA GLU A 58 -2.28 4.22 9.57
C GLU A 58 -3.16 3.75 8.39
N ALA A 59 -3.26 2.45 8.14
CA ALA A 59 -4.13 1.90 7.10
C ALA A 59 -5.61 2.19 7.39
N VAL A 60 -6.07 2.03 8.63
CA VAL A 60 -7.45 2.39 8.98
C VAL A 60 -7.70 3.88 8.78
N ARG A 61 -6.80 4.75 9.29
CA ARG A 61 -6.89 6.21 9.13
C ARG A 61 -6.85 6.65 7.66
N PHE A 62 -6.11 5.93 6.82
CA PHE A 62 -6.06 6.15 5.38
C PHE A 62 -7.42 5.86 4.74
N LEU A 63 -8.01 4.71 5.06
CA LEU A 63 -9.28 4.25 4.50
C LEU A 63 -10.47 5.09 4.97
N THR A 64 -10.48 5.52 6.23
CA THR A 64 -11.54 6.39 6.79
C THR A 64 -11.40 7.86 6.39
N GLY A 65 -10.25 8.25 5.82
CA GLY A 65 -10.00 9.61 5.37
C GLY A 65 -9.49 10.56 6.45
N GLU A 66 -9.20 10.06 7.65
CA GLU A 66 -8.64 10.87 8.74
C GLU A 66 -7.23 11.39 8.41
N TYR A 67 -6.39 10.54 7.81
CA TYR A 67 -5.04 10.93 7.41
C TYR A 67 -4.54 10.07 6.25
N ARG A 68 -4.04 10.71 5.18
CA ARG A 68 -3.47 10.04 4.01
C ARG A 68 -2.09 10.66 3.71
N ASN A 69 -1.02 9.89 3.91
CA ASN A 69 0.31 10.32 3.49
C ASN A 69 0.34 10.45 1.95
N PRO A 70 0.76 11.59 1.37
CA PRO A 70 0.71 11.81 -0.08
C PRO A 70 1.49 10.76 -0.89
N ARG A 71 2.68 10.35 -0.44
CA ARG A 71 3.50 9.38 -1.17
C ARG A 71 2.89 7.98 -1.13
N LEU A 72 2.36 7.59 0.05
CA LEU A 72 1.62 6.34 0.18
C LEU A 72 0.37 6.34 -0.69
N PHE A 73 -0.35 7.47 -0.73
CA PHE A 73 -1.54 7.63 -1.55
C PHE A 73 -1.23 7.46 -3.04
N ASP A 74 -0.20 8.13 -3.55
CA ASP A 74 0.17 8.07 -4.97
C ASP A 74 0.51 6.64 -5.42
N VAL A 75 1.34 5.94 -4.64
CA VAL A 75 1.73 4.55 -4.94
C VAL A 75 0.53 3.61 -4.84
N THR A 76 -0.29 3.75 -3.79
CA THR A 76 -1.49 2.91 -3.60
C THR A 76 -2.47 3.10 -4.75
N MET A 77 -2.75 4.35 -5.13
CA MET A 77 -3.65 4.67 -6.24
C MET A 77 -3.11 4.14 -7.57
N ALA A 78 -1.82 4.32 -7.86
CA ALA A 78 -1.21 3.81 -9.09
C ALA A 78 -1.33 2.28 -9.19
N LEU A 79 -1.05 1.55 -8.11
CA LEU A 79 -1.19 0.10 -8.08
C LEU A 79 -2.64 -0.35 -8.29
N CYS A 80 -3.60 0.31 -7.64
CA CYS A 80 -5.01 -0.02 -7.79
C CYS A 80 -5.55 0.29 -9.20
N VAL A 81 -5.09 1.36 -9.85
CA VAL A 81 -5.45 1.68 -11.24
C VAL A 81 -5.05 0.54 -12.18
N GLU A 82 -3.81 0.07 -12.09
CA GLU A 82 -3.30 -1.05 -12.89
C GLU A 82 -4.14 -2.32 -12.69
N MET A 83 -4.58 -2.60 -11.45
CA MET A 83 -5.45 -3.72 -11.14
C MET A 83 -6.83 -3.58 -11.79
N LEU A 84 -7.45 -2.38 -11.74
CA LEU A 84 -8.76 -2.16 -12.34
C LEU A 84 -8.72 -2.29 -13.86
N ILE A 85 -7.71 -1.70 -14.52
CA ILE A 85 -7.54 -1.80 -15.98
C ILE A 85 -7.24 -3.25 -16.39
N SER A 86 -6.34 -3.92 -15.67
CA SER A 86 -6.00 -5.32 -15.97
C SER A 86 -7.20 -6.26 -15.77
N GLY A 87 -7.99 -5.99 -14.72
CA GLY A 87 -9.24 -6.70 -14.43
C GLY A 87 -10.42 -6.31 -15.33
N LYS A 88 -10.26 -5.38 -16.27
CA LYS A 88 -11.33 -4.84 -17.14
C LYS A 88 -12.50 -4.22 -16.35
N LEU A 89 -12.20 -3.65 -15.18
CA LEU A 89 -13.16 -2.95 -14.31
C LEU A 89 -13.15 -1.43 -14.53
N ALA A 90 -12.15 -0.92 -15.26
CA ALA A 90 -12.07 0.46 -15.72
C ALA A 90 -11.53 0.51 -17.15
N GLN A 91 -11.89 1.57 -17.89
CA GLN A 91 -11.49 1.73 -19.30
C GLN A 91 -10.10 2.37 -19.46
N ASP A 92 -9.79 3.33 -18.61
CA ASP A 92 -8.56 4.10 -18.60
C ASP A 92 -8.19 4.55 -17.17
N ASP A 93 -7.06 5.26 -17.05
CA ASP A 93 -6.57 5.78 -15.75
C ASP A 93 -7.56 6.75 -15.10
N ALA A 94 -8.22 7.61 -15.88
CA ALA A 94 -9.15 8.60 -15.35
C ALA A 94 -10.41 7.95 -14.74
N ASP A 95 -11.02 7.01 -15.45
CA ASP A 95 -12.16 6.22 -14.96
C ASP A 95 -11.75 5.38 -13.74
N ALA A 96 -10.59 4.74 -13.77
CA ALA A 96 -10.07 3.96 -12.65
C ALA A 96 -9.89 4.82 -11.39
N ARG A 97 -9.24 5.99 -11.51
CA ARG A 97 -9.03 6.92 -10.40
C ARG A 97 -10.35 7.44 -9.85
N ALA A 98 -11.30 7.80 -10.71
CA ALA A 98 -12.62 8.26 -10.29
C ALA A 98 -13.35 7.19 -9.46
N LYS A 99 -13.33 5.92 -9.89
CA LYS A 99 -13.92 4.80 -9.13
C LYS A 99 -13.25 4.58 -7.78
N LEU A 100 -11.91 4.59 -7.75
CA LEU A 100 -11.12 4.40 -6.53
C LEU A 100 -11.36 5.53 -5.53
N GLN A 101 -11.34 6.78 -6.00
CA GLN A 101 -11.60 7.94 -5.17
C GLN A 101 -13.02 7.89 -4.60
N ALA A 102 -14.02 7.53 -5.41
CA ALA A 102 -15.39 7.41 -4.95
C ALA A 102 -15.55 6.39 -3.80
N VAL A 103 -14.87 5.24 -3.84
CA VAL A 103 -14.95 4.24 -2.76
C VAL A 103 -14.16 4.60 -1.51
N LEU A 104 -13.14 5.45 -1.65
CA LEU A 104 -12.42 6.05 -0.53
C LEU A 104 -13.26 7.13 0.16
N ASP A 105 -14.02 7.92 -0.60
CA ASP A 105 -14.77 9.05 -0.06
C ASP A 105 -16.14 8.65 0.50
N ASN A 106 -16.76 7.59 -0.05
CA ASN A 106 -18.04 7.08 0.45
C ASN A 106 -17.90 6.03 1.56
N GLY A 107 -16.68 5.73 2.01
CA GLY A 107 -16.40 4.80 3.11
C GLY A 107 -16.48 3.30 2.76
N LYS A 108 -16.86 2.92 1.53
CA LYS A 108 -16.95 1.50 1.13
C LYS A 108 -15.62 0.76 1.24
N ALA A 109 -14.50 1.45 0.99
CA ALA A 109 -13.18 0.84 1.14
C ALA A 109 -12.92 0.43 2.60
N ALA A 110 -13.28 1.28 3.57
CA ALA A 110 -13.17 0.99 4.99
C ALA A 110 -14.15 -0.12 5.42
N GLU A 111 -15.39 -0.11 4.93
CA GLU A 111 -16.39 -1.15 5.17
C GLU A 111 -15.89 -2.54 4.73
N VAL A 112 -15.35 -2.63 3.51
CA VAL A 112 -14.80 -3.88 2.98
C VAL A 112 -13.60 -4.36 3.80
N PHE A 113 -12.75 -3.45 4.26
CA PHE A 113 -11.64 -3.78 5.16
C PHE A 113 -12.14 -4.34 6.51
N GLY A 114 -13.14 -3.70 7.14
CA GLY A 114 -13.75 -4.21 8.37
C GLY A 114 -14.36 -5.61 8.20
N ARG A 115 -15.12 -5.82 7.12
CA ARG A 115 -15.64 -7.15 6.75
C ARG A 115 -14.55 -8.19 6.54
N MET A 116 -13.43 -7.81 5.91
CA MET A 116 -12.28 -8.70 5.70
C MET A 116 -11.67 -9.13 7.03
N VAL A 117 -11.52 -8.20 7.98
CA VAL A 117 -11.01 -8.48 9.34
C VAL A 117 -11.95 -9.45 10.06
N ALA A 118 -13.26 -9.17 10.06
CA ALA A 118 -14.26 -10.05 10.67
C ALA A 118 -14.26 -11.46 10.05
N ALA A 119 -14.18 -11.57 8.72
CA ALA A 119 -14.12 -12.85 8.02
C ALA A 119 -12.90 -13.69 8.40
N GLN A 120 -11.80 -13.04 8.80
CA GLN A 120 -10.58 -13.68 9.30
C GLN A 120 -10.55 -13.81 10.83
N LYS A 121 -11.73 -13.80 11.48
CA LYS A 121 -11.93 -13.94 12.94
C LYS A 121 -11.37 -12.79 13.78
N GLY A 122 -11.14 -11.62 13.17
CA GLY A 122 -10.88 -10.38 13.90
C GLY A 122 -12.17 -9.76 14.46
N PRO A 123 -12.06 -8.64 15.20
CA PRO A 123 -13.21 -7.95 15.75
C PRO A 123 -14.14 -7.37 14.66
N ASN A 124 -15.45 -7.45 14.89
CA ASN A 124 -16.45 -6.93 13.94
C ASN A 124 -16.51 -5.39 13.90
N ASP A 125 -16.06 -4.74 14.97
CA ASP A 125 -16.03 -3.28 15.17
C ASP A 125 -14.60 -2.73 15.07
N PHE A 126 -13.71 -3.43 14.34
CA PHE A 126 -12.29 -3.09 14.31
C PHE A 126 -12.02 -1.71 13.69
N VAL A 127 -12.76 -1.31 12.66
CA VAL A 127 -12.52 -0.02 11.97
C VAL A 127 -12.88 1.15 12.87
N GLU A 128 -13.91 1.00 13.69
CA GLU A 128 -14.41 2.03 14.61
C GLU A 128 -13.59 2.07 15.91
N ASN A 129 -13.07 0.92 16.36
CA ASN A 129 -12.44 0.75 17.68
C ASN A 129 -11.01 0.18 17.60
N TYR A 130 -10.25 0.44 16.53
CA TYR A 130 -8.93 -0.18 16.34
C TYR A 130 -7.96 0.10 17.51
N ASP A 131 -8.05 1.25 18.17
CA ASP A 131 -7.19 1.60 19.31
C ASP A 131 -7.44 0.71 20.54
N LYS A 132 -8.60 0.09 20.66
CA LYS A 132 -8.89 -0.88 21.72
C LYS A 132 -8.15 -2.21 21.49
N TYR A 133 -7.88 -2.55 20.23
CA TYR A 133 -7.35 -3.86 19.84
C TYR A 133 -5.86 -3.82 19.51
N LEU A 134 -5.35 -2.66 19.09
CA LEU A 134 -3.96 -2.47 18.76
C LEU A 134 -3.18 -2.01 20.00
N PRO A 135 -1.99 -2.57 20.27
CA PRO A 135 -1.18 -2.14 21.40
C PRO A 135 -0.77 -0.67 21.26
N ASP A 136 -0.78 0.03 22.40
CA ASP A 136 -0.23 1.37 22.51
C ASP A 136 1.30 1.35 22.45
N ARG A 137 1.87 2.45 21.94
CA ARG A 137 3.31 2.64 21.84
C ARG A 137 3.91 2.99 23.20
N ASP A 138 4.13 1.99 24.04
CA ASP A 138 5.15 2.08 25.07
C ASP A 138 6.39 1.30 24.62
N ALA A 139 7.26 1.96 23.82
CA ALA A 139 8.72 1.79 23.78
C ALA A 139 9.36 2.55 22.58
N GLU A 140 10.19 3.53 22.93
CA GLU A 140 11.31 4.12 22.16
C GLU A 140 11.05 5.19 21.08
N GLN A 141 11.03 6.43 21.58
CA GLN A 141 11.75 7.63 21.12
C GLN A 141 11.55 8.11 19.67
N GLY A 142 10.76 9.18 19.58
CA GLY A 142 10.78 10.11 18.46
C GLY A 142 12.17 10.71 18.24
N GLY A 143 12.65 10.59 17.01
CA GLY A 143 13.86 11.26 16.54
C GLY A 143 13.73 11.49 15.04
N LEU A 144 13.73 12.78 14.65
CA LEU A 144 13.62 13.23 13.27
C LEU A 144 14.75 12.59 12.43
N CYS A 145 14.39 11.63 11.57
CA CYS A 145 15.34 10.85 10.78
C CYS A 145 15.82 11.66 9.57
N ARG A 146 17.00 12.30 9.66
CA ARG A 146 17.63 12.97 8.50
C ARG A 146 18.67 12.13 7.74
N ARG A 147 18.95 10.90 8.18
CA ARG A 147 19.68 9.80 7.49
C ARG A 147 19.94 8.72 8.56
N ARG A 148 19.17 7.61 8.58
CA ARG A 148 19.38 6.51 9.53
C ARG A 148 20.30 5.44 8.92
N ARG A 149 21.56 5.41 9.36
CA ARG A 149 22.23 4.12 9.56
C ARG A 149 21.43 3.37 10.63
N VAL A 150 21.19 2.09 10.38
CA VAL A 150 20.52 1.11 11.23
C VAL A 150 20.86 1.35 12.71
N CYS A 151 19.88 1.76 13.51
CA CYS A 151 19.95 1.64 14.96
C CYS A 151 19.58 0.19 15.29
N ARG A 152 20.51 -0.49 15.99
CA ARG A 152 20.33 -1.83 16.54
C ARG A 152 19.39 -1.82 17.73
#